data_AF-A0AAE3GF82-F1
#
_entry.id   AF-A0AAE3GF82-F1
#
_cell.length_a   1.000
_cell.length_b   1.000
_cell.length_c   1.000
_cell.angle_alpha   90.00
_cell.angle_beta   90.00
_cell.angle_gamma   90.00
#
_symmetry.space_group_name_H-M   'P 1'
#
loop_
_entity.id
_entity.type
_entity.pdbx_description
1 polymer ?
#
loop_
_entity_poly.entity_id
_entity_poly.type
_entity_poly.pdbx_seq_one_letter_code
_entity_poly.pdbx_strand_id
1 'polypeptide(L)'
;MGHLDQLVYHVSDLTDEIVGILVVVGAGSTRNDFGLAVARFGELRARMPGLVAHCEKARQHVATWLGRALGMTLAGRPVYPLPDEVPAPTPFALPKYPLREWVDTHLFEGHLRGTLLSGVHHFQDGVLPPGMFLEDRAPDDSNGVFAAKVGQALPDGEVAEKEFSTFFPSHWSREEVAHAIRSAFADRRRPAPSAQNQNPRRSLWEGYYRGVRIRGFVLPGKDAMTATFDDVGTAWPMYEPGRMR
;
A
#
# COMPACT_ATOMS: atom_id res chain seq x y z
N MET A 1 26.16 23.49 -12.12
CA MET A 1 26.24 22.31 -11.24
C MET A 1 26.49 22.76 -9.81
N GLY A 2 25.51 23.37 -9.13
CA GLY A 2 25.76 23.94 -7.79
C GLY A 2 24.54 24.14 -6.88
N HIS A 3 23.33 23.71 -7.29
CA HIS A 3 22.11 23.87 -6.50
C HIS A 3 21.45 22.55 -6.09
N LEU A 4 21.83 21.42 -6.69
CA LEU A 4 21.30 20.09 -6.34
C LEU A 4 22.09 19.44 -5.19
N ASP A 5 23.41 19.66 -5.14
CA ASP A 5 24.24 19.13 -4.05
C ASP A 5 23.88 19.78 -2.69
N GLN A 6 23.53 21.07 -2.68
CA GLN A 6 23.06 21.76 -1.46
C GLN A 6 21.73 21.22 -0.92
N LEU A 7 20.86 20.71 -1.79
CA LEU A 7 19.57 20.15 -1.38
C LEU A 7 19.72 18.76 -0.75
N VAL A 8 20.66 17.95 -1.27
CA VAL A 8 20.94 16.60 -0.75
C VAL A 8 21.65 16.67 0.61
N TYR A 9 22.60 17.59 0.79
CA TYR A 9 23.22 17.84 2.09
C TYR A 9 22.19 18.31 3.13
N HIS A 10 21.28 19.23 2.76
CA HIS A 10 20.24 19.70 3.68
C HIS A 10 19.25 18.63 4.13
N VAL A 11 18.96 17.61 3.31
CA VAL A 11 18.04 16.53 3.68
C VAL A 11 18.72 15.53 4.63
N SER A 12 20.02 15.27 4.46
CA SER A 12 20.79 14.38 5.36
C SER A 12 20.97 14.99 6.76
N ASP A 13 21.32 16.27 6.83
CA ASP A 13 21.47 16.98 8.11
C ASP A 13 20.13 17.04 8.87
N LEU A 14 19.00 17.13 8.14
CA LEU A 14 17.66 17.16 8.74
C LEU A 14 17.24 15.81 9.33
N THR A 15 17.61 14.69 8.70
CA THR A 15 17.33 13.35 9.25
C THR A 15 18.12 13.11 10.53
N ASP A 16 19.36 13.59 10.61
CA ASP A 16 20.18 13.49 11.82
C ASP A 16 19.68 14.41 12.95
N GLU A 17 19.16 15.62 12.63
CA GLU A 17 18.51 16.48 13.60
C GLU A 17 17.20 15.90 14.16
N ILE A 18 16.36 15.30 13.30
CA ILE A 18 15.08 14.70 13.71
C ILE A 18 15.33 13.46 14.57
N VAL A 19 16.28 12.60 14.18
CA VAL A 19 16.70 11.43 14.98
C VAL A 19 17.32 11.89 16.30
N GLY A 20 18.14 12.94 16.29
CA GLY A 20 18.70 13.54 17.51
C GLY A 20 17.63 14.02 18.50
N ILE A 21 16.57 14.69 18.01
CA ILE A 21 15.45 15.14 18.85
C ILE A 21 14.66 13.94 19.43
N LEU A 22 14.45 12.88 18.65
CA LEU A 22 13.77 11.66 19.12
C LEU A 22 14.61 10.89 20.16
N VAL A 23 15.93 10.87 20.03
CA VAL A 23 16.85 10.19 20.98
C VAL A 23 16.90 10.92 22.33
N VAL A 24 16.79 12.26 22.36
CA VAL A 24 16.75 13.05 23.61
C VAL A 24 15.53 12.71 24.48
N VAL A 25 14.45 12.17 23.91
CA VAL A 25 13.25 11.80 24.69
C VAL A 25 13.36 10.39 25.29
N GLY A 26 14.33 9.57 24.86
CA GLY A 26 14.43 8.16 25.24
C GLY A 26 15.44 7.81 26.35
N ALA A 27 16.42 8.66 26.67
CA ALA A 27 17.50 8.29 27.59
C ALA A 27 17.94 9.45 28.50
N GLY A 28 17.49 9.44 29.76
CA GLY A 28 18.16 10.15 30.88
C GLY A 28 18.38 11.67 30.72
N SER A 29 17.53 12.36 29.97
CA SER A 29 17.69 13.79 29.66
C SER A 29 17.29 14.72 30.81
N THR A 30 17.94 15.88 30.87
CA THR A 30 17.66 16.93 31.87
C THR A 30 16.50 17.81 31.44
N ARG A 31 15.91 18.56 32.38
CA ARG A 31 14.82 19.51 32.10
C ARG A 31 15.20 20.58 31.06
N ASN A 32 16.50 20.89 30.93
CA ASN A 32 17.01 21.86 29.96
C ASN A 32 17.06 21.27 28.53
N ASP A 33 17.34 19.97 28.39
CA ASP A 33 17.38 19.28 27.10
C ASP A 33 15.98 19.21 26.46
N PHE A 34 14.95 19.07 27.30
CA PHE A 34 13.56 19.09 26.85
C PHE A 34 13.13 20.48 26.36
N GLY A 35 13.55 21.56 27.02
CA GLY A 35 13.26 22.93 26.60
C GLY A 35 13.86 23.25 25.22
N LEU A 36 15.09 22.80 24.98
CA LEU A 36 15.78 22.98 23.71
C LEU A 36 15.14 22.14 22.58
N ALA A 37 14.73 20.91 22.88
CA ALA A 37 14.01 20.06 21.93
C ALA A 37 12.66 20.66 21.52
N VAL A 38 11.89 21.20 22.47
CA VAL A 38 10.61 21.86 22.20
C VAL A 38 10.78 23.13 21.36
N ALA A 39 11.80 23.95 21.65
CA ALA A 39 12.10 25.15 20.87
C ALA A 39 12.48 24.80 19.41
N ARG A 40 13.40 23.84 19.23
CA ARG A 40 13.80 23.35 17.90
C ARG A 40 12.65 22.74 17.11
N PHE A 41 11.75 22.01 17.79
CA PHE A 41 10.54 21.48 17.14
C PHE A 41 9.58 22.60 16.70
N GLY A 42 9.48 23.68 17.47
CA GLY A 42 8.73 24.88 17.08
C GLY A 42 9.28 25.55 15.81
N GLU A 43 10.60 25.66 15.70
CA GLU A 43 11.27 26.21 14.51
C GLU A 43 11.10 25.30 13.28
N LEU A 44 11.23 23.98 13.46
CA LEU A 44 10.97 22.98 12.42
C LEU A 44 9.53 23.04 11.92
N ARG A 45 8.56 23.21 12.83
CA ARG A 45 7.14 23.38 12.51
C ARG A 45 6.85 24.64 11.71
N ALA A 46 7.54 25.74 12.01
CA ALA A 46 7.41 26.98 11.25
C ALA A 46 8.02 26.89 9.85
N ARG A 47 9.15 26.17 9.70
CA ARG A 47 9.87 26.04 8.43
C ARG A 47 9.25 25.01 7.49
N MET A 48 8.63 23.96 8.02
CA MET A 48 8.17 22.81 7.23
C MET A 48 6.79 22.28 7.66
N PRO A 49 5.72 23.07 7.48
CA PRO A 49 4.37 22.69 7.91
C PRO A 49 3.89 21.37 7.29
N GLY A 50 4.33 21.05 6.06
CA GLY A 50 3.99 19.78 5.38
C GLY A 50 4.60 18.54 6.04
N LEU A 51 5.83 18.61 6.54
CA LEU A 51 6.45 17.46 7.23
C LEU A 51 5.82 17.23 8.59
N VAL A 52 5.51 18.32 9.32
CA VAL A 52 4.84 18.20 10.62
C VAL A 52 3.44 17.60 10.45
N ALA A 53 2.68 18.03 9.45
CA ALA A 53 1.38 17.42 9.15
C ALA A 53 1.51 15.92 8.81
N HIS A 54 2.56 15.53 8.08
CA HIS A 54 2.85 14.13 7.77
C HIS A 54 3.18 13.30 9.02
N CYS A 55 4.04 13.83 9.91
CA CYS A 55 4.40 13.19 11.17
C CYS A 55 3.21 13.10 12.15
N GLU A 56 2.38 14.15 12.23
CA GLU A 56 1.16 14.15 13.03
C GLU A 56 0.15 13.09 12.52
N LYS A 57 0.01 12.96 11.20
CA LYS A 57 -0.81 11.92 10.56
C LYS A 57 -0.27 10.52 10.85
N ALA A 58 1.05 10.32 10.75
CA ALA A 58 1.69 9.05 11.10
C ALA A 58 1.48 8.69 12.58
N ARG A 59 1.63 9.66 13.49
CA ARG A 59 1.37 9.48 14.93
C ARG A 59 -0.09 9.10 15.21
N GLN A 60 -1.04 9.75 14.54
CA GLN A 60 -2.47 9.42 14.65
C GLN A 60 -2.77 8.01 14.14
N HIS A 61 -2.12 7.58 13.05
CA HIS A 61 -2.25 6.21 12.54
C HIS A 61 -1.73 5.18 13.55
N VAL A 62 -0.55 5.40 14.13
CA VAL A 62 0.03 4.51 15.17
C VAL A 62 -0.86 4.45 16.41
N ALA A 63 -1.34 5.59 16.90
CA ALA A 63 -2.22 5.64 18.07
C ALA A 63 -3.56 4.91 17.81
N THR A 64 -4.14 5.08 16.62
CA THR A 64 -5.38 4.39 16.20
C THR A 64 -5.16 2.88 16.09
N TRP A 65 -4.03 2.47 15.51
CA TRP A 65 -3.65 1.06 15.40
C TRP A 65 -3.47 0.42 16.78
N LEU A 66 -2.72 1.05 17.68
CA LEU A 66 -2.50 0.56 19.05
C LEU A 66 -3.81 0.45 19.84
N GLY A 67 -4.68 1.46 19.78
CA GLY A 67 -5.99 1.43 20.44
C GLY A 67 -6.87 0.28 19.94
N ARG A 68 -6.81 -0.04 18.65
CA ARG A 68 -7.57 -1.15 18.06
C ARG A 68 -6.96 -2.53 18.35
N ALA A 69 -5.64 -2.67 18.31
CA ALA A 69 -4.95 -3.89 18.71
C ALA A 69 -5.25 -4.25 20.17
N LEU A 70 -5.23 -3.25 21.06
CA LEU A 70 -5.67 -3.40 22.45
C LEU A 70 -7.15 -3.77 22.54
N GLY A 71 -8.03 -3.11 21.77
CA GLY A 71 -9.47 -3.42 21.75
C GLY A 71 -9.79 -4.84 21.25
N MET A 72 -9.11 -5.33 20.22
CA MET A 72 -9.27 -6.70 19.69
C MET A 72 -8.78 -7.75 20.68
N THR A 73 -7.67 -7.46 21.39
CA THR A 73 -7.13 -8.32 22.45
C THR A 73 -8.12 -8.44 23.62
N LEU A 74 -8.72 -7.32 24.04
CA LEU A 74 -9.73 -7.29 25.09
C LEU A 74 -11.05 -7.98 24.68
N ALA A 75 -11.36 -8.05 23.38
CA ALA A 75 -12.56 -8.68 22.85
C ALA A 75 -12.40 -10.19 22.52
N GLY A 76 -11.25 -10.80 22.84
CA GLY A 76 -11.02 -12.23 22.59
C GLY A 76 -10.95 -12.61 21.10
N ARG A 77 -10.73 -11.65 20.21
CA ARG A 77 -10.54 -11.92 18.77
C ARG A 77 -9.07 -12.25 18.51
N PRO A 78 -8.76 -13.26 17.69
CA PRO A 78 -7.38 -13.60 17.39
C PRO A 78 -6.71 -12.43 16.65
N VAL A 79 -5.65 -11.88 17.25
CA VAL A 79 -4.66 -11.06 16.57
C VAL A 79 -3.71 -12.04 15.90
N TYR A 80 -3.64 -12.04 14.57
CA TYR A 80 -2.68 -12.87 13.85
C TYR A 80 -1.26 -12.52 14.34
N PRO A 81 -0.43 -13.51 14.73
CA PRO A 81 0.94 -13.23 15.14
C PRO A 81 1.71 -12.65 13.95
N LEU A 82 2.45 -11.58 14.20
CA LEU A 82 3.51 -11.13 13.28
C LEU A 82 4.55 -12.26 13.23
N PRO A 83 4.98 -12.71 12.04
CA PRO A 83 6.03 -13.74 11.94
C PRO A 83 7.36 -13.20 12.50
N ASP A 84 8.07 -14.07 13.23
CA ASP A 84 9.43 -13.81 13.72
C ASP A 84 10.38 -13.55 12.53
N GLU A 85 11.27 -12.57 12.72
CA GLU A 85 12.00 -11.81 11.70
C GLU A 85 12.82 -12.62 10.68
N VAL A 86 12.65 -12.29 9.40
CA VAL A 86 13.70 -12.38 8.38
C VAL A 86 14.09 -10.95 8.02
N PRO A 87 15.35 -10.51 8.21
CA PRO A 87 15.75 -9.19 7.75
C PRO A 87 15.73 -9.17 6.22
N ALA A 88 14.82 -8.38 5.65
CA ALA A 88 14.73 -8.20 4.21
C ALA A 88 16.02 -7.54 3.69
N PRO A 89 16.59 -7.99 2.55
CA PRO A 89 17.68 -7.27 1.90
C PRO A 89 17.22 -5.84 1.58
N THR A 90 18.10 -4.88 1.83
CA THR A 90 17.86 -3.45 1.52
C THR A 90 17.48 -3.31 0.05
N PRO A 91 16.26 -2.85 -0.29
CA PRO A 91 15.85 -2.77 -1.67
C PRO A 91 16.60 -1.61 -2.34
N PHE A 92 17.12 -1.86 -3.54
CA PHE A 92 17.39 -0.79 -4.50
C PHE A 92 16.18 0.13 -4.51
N ALA A 93 16.37 1.42 -4.20
CA ALA A 93 15.29 2.39 -4.24
C ALA A 93 14.72 2.43 -5.66
N LEU A 94 13.61 1.72 -5.88
CA LEU A 94 12.91 1.75 -7.16
C LEU A 94 12.52 3.20 -7.42
N PRO A 95 12.70 3.72 -8.65
CA PRO A 95 12.28 5.08 -8.94
C PRO A 95 10.79 5.19 -8.61
N LYS A 96 10.40 6.27 -7.92
CA LYS A 96 9.00 6.52 -7.57
C LYS A 96 8.22 6.73 -8.87
N TYR A 97 7.55 5.68 -9.31
CA TYR A 97 6.68 5.72 -10.46
C TYR A 97 5.24 5.71 -9.96
N PRO A 98 4.66 6.87 -9.63
CA PRO A 98 3.32 6.90 -9.08
C PRO A 98 2.34 6.30 -10.09
N LEU A 99 1.46 5.44 -9.58
CA LEU A 99 0.23 5.10 -10.27
C LEU A 99 -0.65 6.35 -10.34
N ARG A 100 -1.58 6.39 -11.28
CA ARG A 100 -2.62 7.44 -11.25
C ARG A 100 -3.37 7.34 -9.94
N GLU A 101 -3.69 8.49 -9.34
CA GLU A 101 -4.32 8.61 -8.03
C GLU A 101 -5.50 7.63 -7.84
N TRP A 102 -6.41 7.57 -8.81
CA TRP A 102 -7.58 6.70 -8.68
C TRP A 102 -7.26 5.19 -8.77
N VAL A 103 -6.20 4.81 -9.52
CA VAL A 103 -5.72 3.41 -9.59
C VAL A 103 -5.07 3.04 -8.27
N ASP A 104 -4.28 3.96 -7.74
CA ASP A 104 -3.61 3.87 -6.45
C ASP A 104 -4.65 3.72 -5.31
N THR A 105 -5.64 4.61 -5.21
CA THR A 105 -6.77 4.47 -4.27
C THR A 105 -7.48 3.13 -4.46
N HIS A 106 -7.79 2.73 -5.71
CA HIS A 106 -8.49 1.47 -5.94
C HIS A 106 -7.69 0.24 -5.50
N LEU A 107 -6.38 0.22 -5.71
CA LEU A 107 -5.51 -0.90 -5.34
C LEU A 107 -5.27 -0.98 -3.84
N PHE A 108 -4.98 0.16 -3.22
CA PHE A 108 -4.43 0.21 -1.87
C PHE A 108 -5.45 0.58 -0.81
N GLU A 109 -6.49 1.32 -1.15
CA GLU A 109 -7.47 1.84 -0.18
C GLU A 109 -8.87 1.25 -0.40
N GLY A 110 -9.17 0.80 -1.62
CA GLY A 110 -10.51 0.45 -2.05
C GLY A 110 -11.42 1.68 -2.15
N HIS A 111 -12.63 1.47 -2.66
CA HIS A 111 -13.67 2.50 -2.65
C HIS A 111 -15.07 1.90 -2.66
N LEU A 112 -16.01 2.65 -2.09
CA LEU A 112 -17.43 2.31 -2.08
C LEU A 112 -18.17 2.96 -3.25
N ARG A 113 -19.13 2.22 -3.84
CA ARG A 113 -20.13 2.74 -4.77
C ARG A 113 -21.50 2.36 -4.25
N GLY A 114 -22.10 3.22 -3.42
CA GLY A 114 -23.20 2.81 -2.56
C GLY A 114 -22.68 1.79 -1.54
N THR A 115 -23.33 0.63 -1.45
CA THR A 115 -22.91 -0.48 -0.58
C THR A 115 -21.91 -1.44 -1.24
N LEU A 116 -21.52 -1.19 -2.50
CA LEU A 116 -20.60 -2.06 -3.22
C LEU A 116 -19.14 -1.66 -2.95
N LEU A 117 -18.40 -2.54 -2.28
CA LEU A 117 -16.96 -2.43 -2.12
C LEU A 117 -16.22 -2.85 -3.40
N SER A 118 -15.31 -2.00 -3.86
CA SER A 118 -14.50 -2.26 -5.05
C SER A 118 -13.03 -1.96 -4.79
N GLY A 119 -12.15 -2.73 -5.44
CA GLY A 119 -10.71 -2.63 -5.28
C GLY A 119 -10.19 -3.45 -4.10
N VAL A 120 -9.14 -2.94 -3.46
CA VAL A 120 -8.34 -3.57 -2.40
C VAL A 120 -7.68 -4.85 -2.89
N HIS A 121 -6.45 -4.69 -3.37
CA HIS A 121 -5.61 -5.76 -3.90
C HIS A 121 -4.24 -5.82 -3.22
N HIS A 122 -4.01 -4.97 -2.21
CA HIS A 122 -2.78 -4.91 -1.44
C HIS A 122 -3.04 -5.23 0.02
N PHE A 123 -2.16 -6.04 0.60
CA PHE A 123 -2.21 -6.49 1.97
C PHE A 123 -0.77 -6.66 2.46
N GLN A 124 -0.13 -5.56 2.83
CA GLN A 124 1.27 -5.58 3.22
C GLN A 124 1.41 -5.98 4.68
N ASP A 125 2.18 -7.03 4.94
CA ASP A 125 2.58 -7.47 6.28
C ASP A 125 1.40 -7.61 7.27
N GLY A 126 0.26 -8.09 6.79
CA GLY A 126 -0.92 -8.27 7.65
C GLY A 126 -1.86 -7.06 7.74
N VAL A 127 -1.54 -5.96 7.06
CA VAL A 127 -2.23 -4.67 7.23
C VAL A 127 -3.17 -4.38 6.07
N LEU A 128 -4.41 -4.02 6.42
CA LEU A 128 -5.43 -3.48 5.52
C LEU A 128 -5.69 -1.99 5.79
N PRO A 129 -6.36 -1.29 4.87
CA PRO A 129 -6.90 0.05 5.12
C PRO A 129 -7.82 0.11 6.35
N PRO A 130 -7.88 1.25 7.04
CA PRO A 130 -8.72 1.40 8.22
C PRO A 130 -10.19 1.05 7.97
N GLY A 131 -10.73 0.14 8.80
CA GLY A 131 -12.14 -0.27 8.73
C GLY A 131 -12.41 -1.43 7.78
N MET A 132 -11.38 -1.92 7.07
CA MET A 132 -11.47 -3.12 6.25
C MET A 132 -11.01 -4.37 7.00
N PHE A 133 -11.54 -5.51 6.61
CA PHE A 133 -11.15 -6.83 7.12
C PHE A 133 -11.20 -7.88 6.01
N LEU A 134 -10.48 -8.98 6.21
CA LEU A 134 -10.52 -10.15 5.34
C LEU A 134 -11.33 -11.27 6.00
N GLU A 135 -12.06 -12.00 5.17
CA GLU A 135 -12.68 -13.28 5.53
C GLU A 135 -12.31 -14.33 4.50
N ASP A 136 -12.43 -15.61 4.86
CA ASP A 136 -12.20 -16.75 3.96
C ASP A 136 -10.89 -16.66 3.16
N ARG A 137 -9.80 -16.22 3.81
CA ARG A 137 -8.49 -16.09 3.18
C ARG A 137 -7.99 -17.47 2.72
N ALA A 138 -7.85 -17.64 1.42
CA ALA A 138 -7.23 -18.81 0.83
C ALA A 138 -5.71 -18.84 1.14
N PRO A 139 -5.08 -20.04 1.14
CA PRO A 139 -3.63 -20.13 1.18
C PRO A 139 -2.98 -19.43 -0.01
N ASP A 140 -1.78 -18.92 0.20
CA ASP A 140 -0.94 -18.34 -0.85
C ASP A 140 -0.65 -19.38 -1.93
N ASP A 141 -0.67 -18.94 -3.20
CA ASP A 141 -0.16 -19.75 -4.29
C ASP A 141 1.37 -19.74 -4.34
N SER A 142 1.95 -20.43 -5.33
CA SER A 142 3.42 -20.54 -5.47
C SER A 142 4.15 -19.21 -5.63
N ASN A 143 3.44 -18.12 -5.93
CA ASN A 143 4.01 -16.78 -6.10
C ASN A 143 3.61 -15.83 -4.96
N GLY A 144 2.97 -16.31 -3.89
CA GLY A 144 2.53 -15.50 -2.76
C GLY A 144 1.20 -14.77 -2.97
N VAL A 145 0.52 -14.98 -4.10
CA VAL A 145 -0.80 -14.39 -4.35
C VAL A 145 -1.84 -15.20 -3.60
N PHE A 146 -2.82 -14.55 -3.00
CA PHE A 146 -3.94 -15.23 -2.35
C PHE A 146 -5.28 -14.60 -2.75
N ALA A 147 -6.36 -15.30 -2.46
CA ALA A 147 -7.72 -14.79 -2.59
C ALA A 147 -8.39 -14.67 -1.21
N ALA A 148 -9.28 -13.70 -1.04
CA ALA A 148 -10.08 -13.55 0.17
C ALA A 148 -11.36 -12.78 -0.13
N LYS A 149 -12.36 -12.93 0.76
CA LYS A 149 -13.46 -11.97 0.88
C LYS A 149 -12.96 -10.71 1.58
N VAL A 150 -13.51 -9.57 1.19
CA VAL A 150 -13.15 -8.27 1.78
C VAL A 150 -14.42 -7.61 2.29
N GLY A 151 -14.41 -7.20 3.54
CA GLY A 151 -15.48 -6.41 4.15
C GLY A 151 -15.00 -5.04 4.58
N GLN A 152 -15.90 -4.07 4.60
CA GLN A 152 -15.70 -2.76 5.20
C GLN A 152 -16.89 -2.41 6.10
N ALA A 153 -16.62 -2.12 7.37
CA ALA A 153 -17.66 -1.65 8.30
C ALA A 153 -18.10 -0.22 7.95
N LEU A 154 -19.40 0.00 7.83
CA LEU A 154 -20.02 1.30 7.54
C LEU A 154 -20.43 2.03 8.84
N PRO A 155 -20.60 3.36 8.81
CA PRO A 155 -20.94 4.15 10.02
C PRO A 155 -22.27 3.79 10.68
N ASP A 156 -23.22 3.22 9.93
CA ASP A 156 -24.53 2.76 10.39
C ASP A 156 -24.50 1.33 10.97
N GLY A 157 -23.34 0.66 10.96
CA GLY A 157 -23.17 -0.70 11.43
C GLY A 157 -23.40 -1.77 10.36
N GLU A 158 -23.77 -1.39 9.13
CA GLU A 158 -23.79 -2.31 8.00
C GLU A 158 -22.36 -2.67 7.54
N VAL A 159 -22.25 -3.72 6.73
CA VAL A 159 -20.98 -4.15 6.13
C VAL A 159 -21.12 -4.11 4.62
N ALA A 160 -20.21 -3.39 3.97
CA ALA A 160 -20.02 -3.48 2.52
C ALA A 160 -19.04 -4.62 2.22
N GLU A 161 -19.50 -5.63 1.49
CA GLU A 161 -18.72 -6.84 1.21
C GLU A 161 -18.41 -7.01 -0.27
N LYS A 162 -17.27 -7.66 -0.52
CA LYS A 162 -16.84 -8.13 -1.83
C LYS A 162 -16.49 -9.61 -1.68
N GLU A 163 -17.31 -10.46 -2.27
CA GLU A 163 -17.21 -11.93 -2.23
C GLU A 163 -15.85 -12.47 -2.70
N PHE A 164 -15.13 -11.73 -3.54
CA PHE A 164 -13.87 -12.21 -4.09
C PHE A 164 -12.92 -11.06 -4.45
N SER A 165 -11.76 -11.02 -3.79
CA SER A 165 -10.61 -10.22 -4.19
C SER A 165 -9.35 -11.08 -4.22
N THR A 166 -8.41 -10.72 -5.09
CA THR A 166 -7.08 -11.32 -5.14
C THR A 166 -6.04 -10.30 -4.70
N PHE A 167 -5.02 -10.76 -3.99
CA PHE A 167 -4.06 -9.90 -3.32
C PHE A 167 -2.65 -10.14 -3.84
N PHE A 168 -1.90 -9.05 -3.99
CA PHE A 168 -0.48 -9.13 -4.31
C PHE A 168 0.27 -9.81 -3.15
N PRO A 169 1.48 -10.37 -3.40
CA PRO A 169 2.27 -10.97 -2.34
C PRO A 169 2.42 -10.04 -1.15
N SER A 170 2.17 -10.54 0.06
CA SER A 170 2.04 -9.70 1.25
C SER A 170 3.33 -9.00 1.67
N HIS A 171 4.47 -9.48 1.20
CA HIS A 171 5.77 -8.85 1.42
C HIS A 171 6.08 -7.73 0.42
N TRP A 172 5.24 -7.52 -0.61
CA TRP A 172 5.44 -6.45 -1.58
C TRP A 172 5.00 -5.11 -1.01
N SER A 173 5.90 -4.13 -1.07
CA SER A 173 5.56 -2.74 -0.78
C SER A 173 4.58 -2.15 -1.80
N ARG A 174 3.97 -1.01 -1.46
CA ARG A 174 3.16 -0.22 -2.41
C ARG A 174 3.95 0.10 -3.68
N GLU A 175 5.23 0.47 -3.53
CA GLU A 175 6.14 0.78 -4.63
C GLU A 175 6.45 -0.45 -5.49
N GLU A 176 6.66 -1.62 -4.87
CA GLU A 176 6.88 -2.87 -5.60
C GLU A 176 5.65 -3.28 -6.40
N VAL A 177 4.44 -3.14 -5.82
CA VAL A 177 3.19 -3.38 -6.56
C VAL A 177 3.08 -2.44 -7.76
N ALA A 178 3.32 -1.15 -7.57
CA ALA A 178 3.26 -0.17 -8.67
C ALA A 178 4.28 -0.50 -9.79
N HIS A 179 5.51 -0.88 -9.40
CA HIS A 179 6.54 -1.30 -10.33
C HIS A 179 6.17 -2.61 -11.05
N ALA A 180 5.62 -3.60 -10.34
CA ALA A 180 5.16 -4.86 -10.89
C ALA A 180 4.08 -4.65 -11.95
N ILE A 181 3.10 -3.79 -11.67
CA ILE A 181 2.02 -3.43 -12.60
C ILE A 181 2.61 -2.76 -13.85
N ARG A 182 3.56 -1.84 -13.69
CA ARG A 182 4.24 -1.18 -14.81
C ARG A 182 4.99 -2.17 -15.69
N SER A 183 5.80 -3.04 -15.09
CA SER A 183 6.58 -4.03 -15.82
C SER A 183 5.66 -5.03 -16.53
N ALA A 184 4.63 -5.54 -15.85
CA ALA A 184 3.64 -6.41 -16.46
C ALA A 184 2.86 -5.72 -17.59
N PHE A 185 2.55 -4.42 -17.46
CA PHE A 185 1.90 -3.66 -18.52
C PHE A 185 2.83 -3.43 -19.72
N ALA A 186 4.13 -3.22 -19.50
CA ALA A 186 5.10 -3.07 -20.58
C ALA A 186 5.15 -4.34 -21.46
N ASP A 187 5.12 -5.52 -20.84
CA ASP A 187 5.15 -6.83 -21.51
C ASP A 187 3.74 -7.43 -21.74
N ARG A 188 2.72 -6.57 -21.76
CA ARG A 188 1.32 -7.00 -21.79
C ARG A 188 0.96 -7.75 -23.07
N ARG A 189 -0.05 -8.60 -22.94
CA ARG A 189 -0.73 -9.28 -24.03
C ARG A 189 -2.24 -9.29 -23.83
N ARG A 190 -2.97 -9.66 -24.87
CA ARG A 190 -4.41 -9.91 -24.76
C ARG A 190 -4.64 -11.18 -23.95
N PRO A 191 -5.53 -11.16 -22.95
CA PRO A 191 -5.93 -12.39 -22.26
C PRO A 191 -6.61 -13.36 -23.23
N ALA A 192 -6.60 -14.65 -22.88
CA ALA A 192 -7.32 -15.68 -23.63
C ALA A 192 -8.82 -15.31 -23.79
N PRO A 193 -9.49 -15.72 -24.90
CA PRO A 193 -10.88 -15.38 -25.16
C PRO A 193 -11.85 -15.76 -24.03
N SER A 194 -11.63 -16.91 -23.39
CA SER A 194 -12.43 -17.38 -22.24
C SER A 194 -12.29 -16.50 -21.00
N ALA A 195 -11.26 -15.66 -20.95
CA ALA A 195 -11.00 -14.71 -19.88
C ALA A 195 -11.52 -13.30 -20.21
N GLN A 196 -12.09 -13.06 -21.39
CA GLN A 196 -12.58 -11.75 -21.78
C GLN A 196 -13.76 -11.32 -20.90
N ASN A 197 -13.69 -10.06 -20.45
CA ASN A 197 -14.68 -9.45 -19.58
C ASN A 197 -16.02 -9.38 -20.32
N GLN A 198 -17.13 -9.64 -19.63
CA GLN A 198 -18.47 -9.43 -20.17
C GLN A 198 -18.79 -7.95 -20.45
N ASN A 199 -17.90 -7.03 -20.07
CA ASN A 199 -18.02 -5.60 -20.35
C ASN A 199 -17.18 -5.20 -21.58
N PRO A 200 -17.77 -5.12 -22.79
CA PRO A 200 -17.05 -4.78 -24.02
C PRO A 200 -16.49 -3.35 -24.02
N ARG A 201 -16.87 -2.50 -23.05
CA ARG A 201 -16.38 -1.12 -22.94
C ARG A 201 -14.98 -1.01 -22.34
N ARG A 202 -14.41 -2.10 -21.82
CA ARG A 202 -13.08 -2.11 -21.18
C ARG A 202 -12.18 -3.13 -21.87
N SER A 203 -11.09 -2.65 -22.47
CA SER A 203 -10.09 -3.52 -23.07
C SER A 203 -9.18 -4.09 -21.97
N LEU A 204 -9.09 -5.41 -21.90
CA LEU A 204 -8.28 -6.11 -20.91
C LEU A 204 -6.86 -6.32 -21.39
N TRP A 205 -5.94 -6.34 -20.44
CA TRP A 205 -4.56 -6.77 -20.63
C TRP A 205 -4.18 -7.78 -19.54
N GLU A 206 -3.17 -8.59 -19.84
CA GLU A 206 -2.46 -9.40 -18.86
C GLU A 206 -0.96 -9.32 -19.10
N GLY A 207 -0.18 -9.45 -18.03
CA GLY A 207 1.28 -9.47 -18.06
C GLY A 207 1.83 -10.20 -16.85
N TYR A 208 3.15 -10.21 -16.69
CA TYR A 208 3.81 -10.95 -15.62
C TYR A 208 4.88 -10.10 -14.95
N TYR A 209 5.04 -10.29 -13.65
CA TYR A 209 6.18 -9.77 -12.91
C TYR A 209 6.60 -10.78 -11.85
N ARG A 210 7.88 -11.21 -11.89
CA ARG A 210 8.43 -12.25 -10.99
C ARG A 210 7.55 -13.50 -10.85
N GLY A 211 6.85 -13.87 -11.93
CA GLY A 211 5.95 -15.04 -11.92
C GLY A 211 4.49 -14.76 -11.59
N VAL A 212 4.20 -13.64 -10.94
CA VAL A 212 2.82 -13.22 -10.67
C VAL A 212 2.18 -12.81 -11.99
N ARG A 213 1.11 -13.51 -12.38
CA ARG A 213 0.27 -13.06 -13.49
C ARG A 213 -0.58 -11.89 -13.02
N ILE A 214 -0.46 -10.76 -13.69
CA ILE A 214 -1.20 -9.52 -13.38
C ILE A 214 -2.17 -9.28 -14.52
N ARG A 215 -3.45 -9.06 -14.18
CA ARG A 215 -4.48 -8.64 -15.13
C ARG A 215 -4.94 -7.25 -14.81
N GLY A 216 -5.46 -6.57 -15.82
CA GLY A 216 -6.07 -5.28 -15.65
C GLY A 216 -6.95 -4.93 -16.83
N PHE A 217 -7.57 -3.76 -16.75
CA PHE A 217 -8.17 -3.11 -17.92
C PHE A 217 -7.56 -1.73 -18.10
N VAL A 218 -7.69 -1.19 -19.32
CA VAL A 218 -7.43 0.21 -19.61
C VAL A 218 -8.74 1.01 -19.57
N LEU A 219 -8.63 2.33 -19.48
CA LEU A 219 -9.76 3.25 -19.48
C LEU A 219 -10.72 3.01 -20.66
N PRO A 220 -12.03 3.32 -20.50
CA PRO A 220 -13.00 3.18 -21.58
C PRO A 220 -12.58 3.89 -22.86
N GLY A 221 -12.78 3.23 -24.00
CA GLY A 221 -12.40 3.76 -25.32
C GLY A 221 -10.93 3.59 -25.69
N LYS A 222 -10.09 3.03 -24.81
CA LYS A 222 -8.70 2.68 -25.11
C LYS A 222 -8.58 1.21 -25.49
N ASP A 223 -7.74 0.90 -26.48
CA ASP A 223 -7.32 -0.46 -26.76
C ASP A 223 -6.10 -0.82 -25.89
N ALA A 224 -6.17 -1.95 -25.21
CA ALA A 224 -5.14 -2.41 -24.31
C ALA A 224 -3.77 -2.54 -24.97
N MET A 225 -3.68 -2.84 -26.27
CA MET A 225 -2.39 -3.03 -26.94
C MET A 225 -1.75 -1.71 -27.36
N THR A 226 -2.54 -0.68 -27.66
CA THR A 226 -2.01 0.64 -28.06
C THR A 226 -1.99 1.67 -26.91
N ALA A 227 -2.63 1.35 -25.79
CA ALA A 227 -2.67 2.18 -24.59
C ALA A 227 -1.28 2.41 -23.98
N THR A 228 -1.10 3.58 -23.34
CA THR A 228 0.07 3.85 -22.50
C THR A 228 -0.20 3.44 -21.06
N PHE A 229 0.83 3.48 -20.21
CA PHE A 229 0.66 3.19 -18.78
C PHE A 229 -0.34 4.13 -18.09
N ASP A 230 -0.46 5.38 -18.57
CA ASP A 230 -1.41 6.36 -18.02
C ASP A 230 -2.88 6.02 -18.33
N ASP A 231 -3.10 5.13 -19.30
CA ASP A 231 -4.43 4.62 -19.62
C ASP A 231 -4.83 3.42 -18.75
N VAL A 232 -3.94 2.90 -17.89
CA VAL A 232 -4.26 1.79 -16.99
C VAL A 232 -5.43 2.19 -16.08
N GLY A 233 -6.44 1.32 -16.10
CA GLY A 233 -7.66 1.48 -15.34
C GLY A 233 -7.60 0.81 -13.97
N THR A 234 -7.01 -0.36 -13.90
CA THR A 234 -6.77 -1.05 -12.64
C THR A 234 -5.85 -2.21 -12.97
N ALA A 235 -5.34 -2.84 -11.93
CA ALA A 235 -4.68 -4.11 -12.04
C ALA A 235 -5.04 -4.98 -10.83
N TRP A 236 -4.89 -6.28 -10.97
CA TRP A 236 -5.00 -7.23 -9.87
C TRP A 236 -4.16 -8.46 -10.22
N PRO A 237 -3.57 -9.14 -9.22
CA PRO A 237 -2.89 -10.39 -9.46
C PRO A 237 -3.91 -11.50 -9.69
N MET A 238 -3.53 -12.53 -10.43
CA MET A 238 -4.34 -13.71 -10.64
C MET A 238 -3.91 -14.80 -9.66
N TYR A 239 -4.84 -15.24 -8.83
CA TYR A 239 -4.64 -16.37 -7.92
C TYR A 239 -4.69 -17.70 -8.69
N GLU A 240 -3.66 -18.53 -8.56
CA GLU A 240 -3.52 -19.80 -9.29
C GLU A 240 -3.27 -20.97 -8.32
N PRO A 241 -4.32 -21.44 -7.60
CA PRO A 241 -4.15 -22.52 -6.62
C PRO A 241 -3.67 -23.80 -7.30
N GLY A 242 -2.68 -24.46 -6.68
CA GLY A 242 -2.21 -25.78 -7.09
C GLY A 242 -1.33 -25.82 -8.35
N ARG A 243 -0.96 -24.66 -8.92
CA ARG A 243 0.02 -24.61 -10.01
C ARG A 243 1.43 -24.76 -9.43
N MET A 244 1.82 -25.98 -9.07
CA MET A 244 3.23 -26.29 -8.81
C MET A 244 4.02 -26.08 -10.11
N ARG A 245 5.10 -25.30 -10.05
CA ARG A 245 6.01 -25.12 -11.19
C ARG A 245 6.88 -26.34 -11.39
#